data_AF-A0A955LDY5-F1
#
_entry.id   AF-A0A955LDY5-F1
#
_cell.length_a   1.000
_cell.length_b   1.000
_cell.length_c   1.000
_cell.angle_alpha   90.00
_cell.angle_beta   90.00
_cell.angle_gamma   90.00
#
_symmetry.space_group_name_H-M   'P 1'
#
loop_
_entity.id
_entity.type
_entity.pdbx_description
1 polymer ?
#
loop_
_entity_poly.entity_id
_entity_poly.type
_entity_poly.pdbx_seq_one_letter_code
_entity_poly.pdbx_strand_id
1 'polypeptide(L)'
;FLGSVEESIILFQLLYWQGKGRDSYWIYKSVDELEHETGITRSKQKTAIDRLIKKGFLEKTNKGLFNRRNFHVPVDKLCRSILTLHKKQDLVDRETSRYFAEIQPTQKEPKSTQRLKTKEYVHIRNELKEKLTPECWKRAP
;
A
#
# COMPACT_ATOMS: atom_id res chain seq x y z
N PHE A 1 -0.86 -0.62 -2.59
CA PHE A 1 -1.13 -0.59 -1.14
C PHE A 1 -2.13 0.51 -0.77
N LEU A 2 -1.75 1.79 -0.85
CA LEU A 2 -2.62 2.91 -0.47
C LEU A 2 -3.47 3.47 -1.61
N GLY A 3 -3.18 3.16 -2.88
CA GLY A 3 -4.10 3.41 -4.00
C GLY A 3 -4.06 4.83 -4.59
N SER A 4 -3.75 5.87 -3.81
CA SER A 4 -3.47 7.23 -4.30
C SER A 4 -2.32 7.89 -3.55
N VAL A 5 -1.71 8.91 -4.17
CA VAL A 5 -0.65 9.72 -3.57
C VAL A 5 -1.19 10.55 -2.41
N GLU A 6 -2.36 11.16 -2.57
CA GLU A 6 -3.02 11.95 -1.52
C GLU A 6 -3.32 11.11 -0.26
N GLU A 7 -3.81 9.88 -0.46
CA GLU A 7 -4.03 8.92 0.64
C GLU A 7 -2.73 8.61 1.39
N SER A 8 -1.63 8.48 0.65
CA SER A 8 -0.32 8.18 1.23
C SER A 8 0.24 9.35 2.02
N ILE A 9 0.19 10.56 1.46
CA ILE A 9 0.68 11.77 2.12
C ILE A 9 -0.10 12.02 3.41
N ILE A 10 -1.44 11.97 3.37
CA ILE A 10 -2.26 12.20 4.57
C ILE A 10 -1.99 11.15 5.64
N LEU A 11 -1.91 9.87 5.26
CA LEU A 11 -1.65 8.80 6.22
C LEU A 11 -0.29 8.98 6.91
N PHE A 12 0.77 9.25 6.14
CA PHE A 12 2.11 9.44 6.70
C PHE A 12 2.19 10.70 7.55
N GLN A 13 1.53 11.78 7.15
CA GLN A 13 1.46 13.00 7.95
C GLN A 13 0.78 12.74 9.31
N LEU A 14 -0.35 12.02 9.32
CA LEU A 14 -1.02 11.65 10.56
C LEU A 14 -0.16 10.71 11.41
N LEU A 15 0.48 9.71 10.79
CA LEU A 15 1.38 8.79 11.48
C LEU A 15 2.56 9.52 12.14
N TYR A 16 3.11 10.55 11.48
CA TYR A 16 4.16 11.40 12.06
C TYR A 16 3.73 12.09 13.35
N TRP A 17 2.45 12.50 13.44
CA TRP A 17 1.87 13.18 14.60
C TRP A 17 1.46 12.24 15.73
N GLN A 18 1.44 10.92 15.49
CA GLN A 18 1.08 9.95 16.51
C GLN A 18 2.05 10.01 17.68
N GLY A 19 1.52 10.10 18.91
CA GLY A 19 2.32 10.24 20.13
C GLY A 19 2.98 11.61 20.35
N LYS A 20 2.80 12.58 19.43
CA LYS A 20 3.35 13.95 19.57
C LYS A 20 2.33 14.98 20.05
N GLY A 21 1.05 14.61 20.10
CA GLY A 21 -0.03 15.45 20.61
C GLY A 21 -0.17 15.38 22.13
N ARG A 22 -1.14 16.12 22.67
CA ARG A 22 -1.56 15.98 24.08
C ARG A 22 -2.17 14.61 24.38
N ASP A 23 -2.85 14.04 23.39
CA ASP A 23 -3.42 12.70 23.46
C ASP A 23 -2.45 11.76 22.73
N SER A 24 -2.06 10.67 23.39
CA SER A 24 -1.15 9.68 22.82
C SER A 24 -1.78 8.85 21.70
N TYR A 25 -3.12 8.79 21.68
CA TYR A 25 -3.90 7.92 20.81
C TYR A 25 -4.64 8.70 19.72
N TRP A 26 -5.19 9.87 20.03
CA TRP A 26 -5.91 10.71 19.06
C TRP A 26 -5.08 11.88 18.56
N ILE A 27 -4.99 12.00 17.24
CA ILE A 27 -4.38 13.12 16.54
C ILE A 27 -5.45 14.15 16.21
N TYR A 28 -5.25 15.36 16.71
CA TYR A 28 -6.12 16.49 16.46
C TYR A 28 -5.60 17.31 15.28
N LYS A 29 -6.41 17.46 14.21
CA LYS A 29 -6.10 18.36 13.08
C LYS A 29 -7.35 18.95 12.42
N SER A 30 -7.31 20.25 12.16
CA SER A 30 -8.33 20.95 11.35
C SER A 30 -8.17 20.63 9.84
N VAL A 31 -9.06 21.18 9.00
CA VAL A 31 -8.90 21.10 7.53
C VAL A 31 -7.73 21.94 7.06
N ASP A 32 -7.65 23.17 7.57
CA ASP A 32 -6.67 24.16 7.14
C ASP A 32 -5.26 23.81 7.63
N GLU A 33 -5.13 23.27 8.85
CA GLU A 33 -3.84 22.76 9.36
C GLU A 33 -3.32 21.61 8.49
N LEU A 34 -4.19 20.67 8.12
CA LEU A 34 -3.79 19.54 7.27
C LEU A 34 -3.47 20.00 5.85
N GLU A 35 -4.18 21.01 5.33
CA GLU A 35 -3.89 21.63 4.03
C GLU A 35 -2.55 22.34 4.04
N HIS A 36 -2.25 23.08 5.11
CA HIS A 36 -0.96 23.76 5.29
C HIS A 36 0.21 22.77 5.35
N GLU A 37 0.02 21.62 6.03
CA GLU A 37 1.06 20.59 6.16
C GLU A 37 1.28 19.78 4.89
N THR A 38 0.21 19.49 4.13
CA THR A 38 0.26 18.53 3.01
C THR A 38 0.11 19.16 1.63
N GLY A 39 -0.35 20.40 1.54
CA GLY A 39 -0.75 21.07 0.30
C GLY A 39 -2.02 20.50 -0.34
N ILE A 40 -2.73 19.58 0.33
CA ILE A 40 -3.89 18.90 -0.23
C ILE A 40 -5.16 19.68 0.12
N THR A 41 -5.91 20.06 -0.92
CA THR A 41 -7.17 20.81 -0.77
C THR A 41 -8.24 20.03 0.00
N ARG A 42 -9.13 20.75 0.69
CA ARG A 42 -10.28 20.17 1.44
C ARG A 42 -11.03 19.03 0.73
N SER A 43 -11.36 19.17 -0.56
CA SER A 43 -12.13 18.16 -1.31
C SER A 43 -11.34 16.87 -1.53
N LYS A 44 -10.04 16.99 -1.86
CA LYS A 44 -9.12 15.87 -1.97
C LYS A 44 -8.86 15.22 -0.62
N GLN A 45 -8.69 16.01 0.44
CA GLN A 45 -8.56 15.50 1.81
C GLN A 45 -9.76 14.64 2.18
N LYS A 46 -10.99 15.14 1.97
CA LYS A 46 -12.22 14.41 2.26
C LYS A 46 -12.22 13.05 1.56
N THR A 47 -11.95 13.05 0.25
CA THR A 47 -11.93 11.82 -0.56
C THR A 47 -10.87 10.82 -0.07
N ALA A 48 -9.66 11.30 0.19
CA ALA A 48 -8.56 10.46 0.66
C ALA A 48 -8.85 9.88 2.06
N ILE A 49 -9.33 10.70 3.00
CA ILE A 49 -9.72 10.28 4.34
C ILE A 49 -10.83 9.23 4.28
N ASP A 50 -11.89 9.46 3.51
CA ASP A 50 -13.01 8.53 3.38
C ASP A 50 -12.54 7.16 2.82
N ARG A 51 -11.59 7.16 1.87
CA ARG A 51 -10.99 5.92 1.34
C ARG A 51 -10.08 5.22 2.35
N LEU A 52 -9.28 5.95 3.13
CA LEU A 52 -8.45 5.39 4.20
C LEU A 52 -9.31 4.76 5.31
N ILE A 53 -10.42 5.40 5.67
CA ILE A 53 -11.41 4.87 6.62
C ILE A 53 -12.04 3.59 6.06
N LYS A 54 -12.47 3.59 4.80
CA LYS A 54 -13.04 2.40 4.14
C LYS A 54 -12.05 1.22 4.12
N LYS A 55 -10.75 1.48 4.00
CA LYS A 55 -9.68 0.46 4.06
C LYS A 55 -9.34 0.03 5.50
N GLY A 56 -9.84 0.72 6.52
CA GLY A 56 -9.54 0.45 7.92
C GLY A 56 -8.15 0.92 8.37
N PHE A 57 -7.49 1.78 7.59
CA PHE A 57 -6.18 2.37 7.93
C PHE A 57 -6.29 3.67 8.73
N LEU A 58 -7.50 4.21 8.85
CA LEU A 58 -7.76 5.44 9.58
C LEU A 58 -9.11 5.35 10.28
N GLU A 59 -9.17 5.83 11.50
CA GLU A 59 -10.41 6.03 12.26
C GLU A 59 -10.60 7.52 12.48
N LYS A 60 -11.83 8.00 12.30
CA LYS A 60 -12.16 9.42 12.44
C LYS A 60 -13.36 9.59 13.35
N THR A 61 -13.25 10.51 14.30
CA THR A 61 -14.39 10.97 15.11
C THR A 61 -14.51 12.49 15.02
N ASN A 62 -15.75 12.97 14.94
CA ASN A 62 -16.03 14.39 15.12
C ASN A 62 -16.36 14.58 16.61
N LYS A 63 -15.44 15.14 17.41
CA LYS A 63 -15.74 15.53 18.80
C LYS A 63 -15.88 17.05 18.88
N GLY A 64 -17.02 17.53 19.38
CA GLY A 64 -17.26 18.93 19.73
C GLY A 64 -17.90 19.81 18.65
N LEU A 65 -18.08 21.10 18.99
CA LEU A 65 -18.91 22.07 18.26
C LEU A 65 -18.22 22.75 17.04
N PHE A 66 -16.91 22.55 16.83
CA PHE A 66 -16.10 23.42 15.94
C PHE A 66 -15.58 22.74 14.64
N ASN A 67 -16.30 21.77 14.05
CA ASN A 67 -15.83 21.03 12.85
C ASN A 67 -14.44 20.38 13.02
N ARG A 68 -14.14 19.96 14.25
CA ARG A 68 -12.86 19.37 14.63
C ARG A 68 -12.83 17.89 14.26
N ARG A 69 -11.75 17.46 13.61
CA ARG A 69 -11.54 16.06 13.21
C ARG A 69 -10.46 15.46 14.11
N ASN A 70 -10.83 14.40 14.83
CA ASN A 70 -9.87 13.59 15.56
C ASN A 70 -9.61 12.32 14.77
N PHE A 71 -8.34 12.01 14.57
CA PHE A 71 -7.87 10.88 13.82
C PHE A 71 -7.16 9.89 14.73
N HIS A 72 -7.32 8.62 14.45
CA HIS A 72 -6.54 7.56 15.06
C HIS A 72 -6.07 6.62 13.93
N VAL A 73 -4.79 6.26 13.93
CA VAL A 73 -4.21 5.36 12.93
C VAL A 73 -4.00 3.99 13.59
N PRO A 74 -4.78 2.96 13.22
CA PRO A 74 -4.63 1.62 13.79
C PRO A 74 -3.36 0.95 13.23
N VAL A 75 -2.22 1.19 13.88
CA VAL A 75 -0.89 0.71 13.44
C VAL A 75 -0.86 -0.81 13.28
N ASP A 76 -1.53 -1.55 14.16
CA ASP A 76 -1.62 -3.01 14.07
C ASP A 76 -2.22 -3.49 12.74
N LYS A 77 -3.31 -2.85 12.29
CA LYS A 77 -3.96 -3.19 11.01
C LYS A 77 -3.07 -2.84 9.83
N LEU A 78 -2.35 -1.72 9.92
CA LEU A 78 -1.39 -1.28 8.91
C LEU A 78 -0.24 -2.30 8.78
N CYS A 79 0.40 -2.65 9.89
CA CYS A 79 1.49 -3.64 9.93
C CYS A 79 1.05 -5.00 9.38
N ARG A 80 -0.11 -5.52 9.81
CA ARG A 80 -0.65 -6.80 9.28
C ARG A 80 -0.86 -6.75 7.77
N SER A 81 -1.36 -5.64 7.26
CA SER A 81 -1.62 -5.46 5.83
C SER A 81 -0.31 -5.37 5.03
N ILE A 82 0.70 -4.68 5.55
CA ILE A 82 2.05 -4.62 4.95
C ILE A 82 2.70 -6.01 4.93
N LEU A 83 2.68 -6.73 6.05
CA LEU A 83 3.24 -8.09 6.15
C LEU A 83 2.56 -9.05 5.17
N THR A 84 1.24 -8.97 5.03
CA THR A 84 0.49 -9.79 4.08
C THR A 84 0.90 -9.51 2.63
N LEU A 85 1.12 -8.24 2.29
CA LEU A 85 1.60 -7.87 0.95
C LEU A 85 3.02 -8.34 0.70
N HIS A 86 3.91 -8.23 1.69
CA HIS A 86 5.28 -8.71 1.54
C HIS A 86 5.33 -10.21 1.31
N LYS A 87 4.58 -11.01 2.09
CA LYS A 87 4.43 -12.46 1.86
C LYS A 87 3.95 -12.79 0.45
N LYS A 88 2.96 -12.05 -0.06
CA LYS A 88 2.48 -12.23 -1.45
C LYS A 88 3.57 -11.93 -2.47
N GLN A 89 4.35 -10.87 -2.24
CA GLN A 89 5.45 -10.50 -3.12
C GLN A 89 6.54 -11.57 -3.13
N ASP A 90 6.90 -12.11 -1.97
CA ASP A 90 7.87 -13.20 -1.84
C ASP A 90 7.43 -14.47 -2.56
N LEU A 91 6.14 -14.82 -2.48
CA LEU A 91 5.58 -15.96 -3.20
C LEU A 91 5.69 -15.78 -4.72
N VAL A 92 5.29 -14.60 -5.22
CA VAL A 92 5.42 -14.27 -6.65
C VAL A 92 6.87 -14.38 -7.09
N ASP A 93 7.80 -13.82 -6.32
CA ASP A 93 9.21 -13.81 -6.68
C ASP A 93 9.80 -15.24 -6.66
N ARG A 94 9.42 -16.08 -5.69
CA ARG A 94 9.80 -17.51 -5.65
C ARG A 94 9.27 -18.30 -6.84
N GLU A 95 7.99 -18.13 -7.17
CA GLU A 95 7.34 -18.86 -8.25
C GLU A 95 7.87 -18.42 -9.62
N THR A 96 8.12 -17.11 -9.77
CA THR A 96 8.82 -16.54 -10.91
C THR A 96 10.22 -17.14 -11.05
N SER A 97 11.01 -17.18 -9.98
CA SER A 97 12.34 -17.81 -9.99
C SER A 97 12.30 -19.30 -10.34
N ARG A 98 11.32 -20.05 -9.84
CA ARG A 98 11.15 -21.48 -10.16
C ARG A 98 10.84 -21.69 -11.63
N TYR A 99 9.89 -20.93 -12.18
CA TYR A 99 9.55 -20.97 -13.60
C TYR A 99 10.76 -20.67 -14.51
N PHE A 100 11.56 -19.65 -14.17
CA PHE A 100 12.79 -19.35 -14.93
C PHE A 100 13.89 -20.40 -14.76
N ALA A 101 13.93 -21.14 -13.64
CA ALA A 101 14.84 -22.25 -13.45
C ALA A 101 14.40 -23.50 -14.25
N GLU A 102 13.10 -23.77 -14.31
CA GLU A 102 12.51 -24.89 -15.06
C GLU A 102 12.61 -24.72 -16.58
N ILE A 103 12.60 -23.47 -17.09
CA ILE A 103 12.79 -23.18 -18.53
C ILE A 103 14.24 -23.40 -19.00
N GLN A 104 15.22 -23.61 -18.11
CA GLN A 104 16.57 -23.96 -18.52
C GLN A 104 16.77 -25.49 -18.50
N PRO A 105 16.62 -26.13 -19.67
CA PRO A 105 17.82 -26.68 -20.30
C PRO A 105 17.92 -26.28 -21.78
N THR A 106 19.16 -26.16 -22.27
CA THR A 106 19.60 -25.88 -23.66
C THR A 106 19.46 -24.45 -24.19
N GLN A 107 20.53 -23.66 -24.05
CA GLN A 107 21.41 -23.19 -25.14
C GLN A 107 22.24 -22.02 -24.61
N LYS A 108 23.57 -22.20 -24.55
CA LYS A 108 24.51 -21.09 -24.34
C LYS A 108 24.44 -20.20 -25.59
N GLU A 109 23.76 -19.05 -25.52
CA GLU A 109 23.65 -18.13 -26.66
C GLU A 109 23.96 -16.65 -26.31
N PRO A 110 24.43 -15.87 -27.31
CA PRO A 110 25.21 -14.65 -27.11
C PRO A 110 24.41 -13.40 -26.64
N LYS A 111 25.16 -12.39 -26.17
CA LYS A 111 24.71 -11.22 -25.38
C LYS A 111 23.66 -10.30 -26.06
N SER A 112 23.43 -10.39 -27.37
CA SER A 112 22.46 -9.54 -28.08
C SER A 112 21.01 -9.84 -27.69
N THR A 113 20.72 -11.06 -27.22
CA THR A 113 19.35 -11.52 -26.88
C THR A 113 18.88 -11.11 -25.48
N GLN A 114 19.75 -10.52 -24.63
CA GLN A 114 19.41 -10.16 -23.24
C GLN A 114 18.30 -9.09 -23.13
N ARG A 115 18.23 -8.14 -24.06
CA ARG A 115 17.23 -7.05 -24.04
C ARG A 115 15.81 -7.53 -24.36
N LEU A 116 15.68 -8.58 -25.18
CA LEU A 116 14.41 -9.24 -25.49
C LEU A 116 13.92 -10.06 -24.30
N LYS A 117 14.82 -10.78 -23.61
CA LYS A 117 14.50 -11.52 -22.37
C LYS A 117 13.96 -10.63 -21.25
N THR A 118 14.43 -9.39 -21.11
CA THR A 118 13.85 -8.45 -20.12
C THR A 118 12.40 -8.06 -20.41
N LYS A 119 12.00 -7.97 -21.69
CA LYS A 119 10.60 -7.66 -22.04
C LYS A 119 9.68 -8.85 -21.82
N GLU A 120 10.15 -10.03 -22.20
CA GLU A 120 9.45 -11.29 -21.98
C GLU A 120 9.29 -11.59 -20.48
N TYR A 121 10.33 -11.32 -19.67
CA TYR A 121 10.28 -11.42 -18.21
C TYR A 121 9.21 -10.52 -17.59
N VAL A 122 9.11 -9.27 -18.05
CA VAL A 122 8.09 -8.32 -17.57
C VAL A 122 6.69 -8.79 -17.97
N HIS A 123 6.53 -9.33 -19.17
CA HIS A 123 5.24 -9.84 -19.66
C HIS A 123 4.74 -11.04 -18.84
N ILE A 124 5.59 -12.05 -18.65
CA ILE A 124 5.26 -13.26 -17.87
C ILE A 124 4.96 -12.92 -16.41
N ARG A 125 5.74 -12.01 -15.81
CA ARG A 125 5.48 -11.53 -14.44
C ARG A 125 4.10 -10.87 -14.32
N ASN A 126 3.66 -10.14 -15.35
CA ASN A 126 2.35 -9.50 -15.35
C ASN A 126 1.21 -10.51 -15.55
N GLU A 127 1.38 -11.50 -16.43
CA GLU A 127 0.39 -12.57 -16.59
C GLU A 127 0.22 -13.43 -15.32
N LEU A 128 1.32 -13.78 -14.65
CA LEU A 128 1.27 -14.55 -13.39
C LEU A 128 0.55 -13.77 -12.29
N LYS A 129 0.77 -12.45 -12.22
CA LYS A 129 0.04 -11.57 -11.29
C LYS A 129 -1.47 -11.55 -11.54
N GLU A 130 -1.91 -11.69 -12.79
CA GLU A 130 -3.34 -11.76 -13.13
C GLU A 130 -3.96 -13.13 -12.82
N LYS A 131 -3.21 -14.22 -13.04
CA LYS A 131 -3.68 -15.61 -12.81
C LYS A 131 -3.74 -15.98 -11.31
N LEU A 132 -2.90 -15.38 -10.47
CA LEU A 132 -2.91 -15.54 -9.01
C LEU A 132 -4.09 -14.78 -8.37
N THR A 133 -5.30 -15.31 -8.52
CA THR A 133 -6.55 -14.77 -7.95
C THR A 133 -6.70 -15.07 -6.45
N PRO A 134 -7.61 -14.39 -5.72
CA PRO A 134 -7.75 -14.52 -4.27
C PRO A 134 -8.03 -15.92 -3.73
N GLU A 135 -8.60 -16.81 -4.54
CA GLU A 135 -8.89 -18.21 -4.19
C GLU A 135 -7.61 -19.03 -3.99
N CYS A 136 -6.52 -18.69 -4.69
CA CYS A 136 -5.22 -19.35 -4.54
C CYS A 136 -4.62 -19.18 -3.13
N TRP A 137 -5.03 -18.13 -2.40
CA TRP A 137 -4.52 -17.81 -1.07
C TRP A 137 -5.18 -18.62 0.06
N LYS A 138 -6.28 -19.33 -0.21
CA LYS A 138 -6.99 -20.18 0.76
C LYS A 138 -6.46 -21.61 0.84
N ARG A 139 -5.58 -22.02 -0.09
CA ARG A 139 -5.01 -23.37 -0.20
C ARG A 139 -3.55 -23.49 0.24
N ALA A 140 -2.93 -22.39 0.67
CA ALA A 140 -1.58 -22.43 1.23
C ALA A 140 -1.64 -22.99 2.67
N PRO A 141 -0.89 -24.04 3.01
CA PRO A 141 -0.86 -24.64 4.35
C PRO A 141 -0.33 -23.69 5.42
#